data_AF-A0A9N8DZA9-F1
#
_entry.id   AF-A0A9N8DZA9-F1
#
_cell.length_a   1.000
_cell.length_b   1.000
_cell.length_c   1.000
_cell.angle_alpha   90.00
_cell.angle_beta   90.00
_cell.angle_gamma   90.00
#
_symmetry.space_group_name_H-M   'P 1'
#
loop_
_entity.id
_entity.type
_entity.pdbx_description
1 polymer ?
#
loop_
_entity_poly.entity_id
_entity_poly.type
_entity_poly.pdbx_seq_one_letter_code
_entity_poly.pdbx_strand_id
1 'polypeptide(L)'
;MTVITTPTTQSGVEGRKSDPFVAHKDDLAVDKPKSGCSTFRATVLSVFLAIQLYMGSTYAHEHFLRSLSSWDTQWRRQAEETTAAVHLPRILHTVHPLVSQYHYNSTFSPYYHCHKDDRVDLPPPIARVLNYTTRVTTDLRLLLMGDSVGIQMFQYFEEAAGGSARNVLQYSWGKHEGIVLNTQLRGGGQLAGWRITGMFSHKGENQASQLPNNVGGGWMRADADRLLNLSAQAVWNRPQVTERQLADGAGLFDAMVFRIPQGWMDTKDVTQEAFQDTILTAHSVFGVSTVVFVSLPLVNNVQTVADFEELHRKNQQLKQYAHAWNTNATTTTTTIRVLVLDFGHLMNQLLELNARGLGYDTSNLNYTLDHLKGRQLPSSIPLVCAERQKEGAKKCSVRNKIAVDGMHWCFDTMGGRVVAGISCLLECAYNHDNEKSASFLRQCQNQCNQRHMDISSSVY
;
A
#
# COMPACT_ATOMS: atom_id res chain seq x y z
N MET A 1 37.88 -32.15 35.53
CA MET A 1 37.29 -30.80 35.46
C MET A 1 35.95 -30.86 36.15
N THR A 2 35.85 -30.18 37.29
CA THR A 2 34.74 -30.25 38.24
C THR A 2 33.52 -29.51 37.71
N VAL A 3 32.38 -30.18 37.65
CA VAL A 3 31.08 -29.61 37.31
C VAL A 3 30.45 -29.09 38.60
N ILE A 4 30.16 -27.79 38.65
CA ILE A 4 29.38 -27.16 39.72
C ILE A 4 28.00 -26.87 39.13
N THR A 5 26.98 -27.56 39.64
CA THR A 5 25.57 -27.27 39.40
C THR A 5 25.02 -26.54 40.63
N THR A 6 24.38 -25.38 40.42
CA THR A 6 23.53 -24.71 41.41
C THR A 6 22.07 -24.80 40.98
N PRO A 7 21.13 -25.07 41.90
CA PRO A 7 19.72 -25.25 41.58
C PRO A 7 18.94 -23.93 41.67
N THR A 8 18.05 -23.69 40.70
CA THR A 8 17.09 -22.59 40.74
C THR A 8 15.76 -23.10 41.27
N THR A 9 15.35 -22.52 42.40
CA THR A 9 14.07 -22.71 43.08
C THR A 9 12.88 -22.27 42.23
N GLN A 10 11.89 -23.15 42.09
CA GLN A 10 10.55 -22.84 41.62
C GLN A 10 9.71 -22.27 42.77
N SER A 11 9.20 -21.05 42.61
CA SER A 11 8.09 -20.53 43.40
C SER A 11 6.86 -20.46 42.51
N GLY A 12 5.88 -21.32 42.82
CA GLY A 12 4.56 -21.30 42.20
C GLY A 12 3.76 -20.07 42.64
N VAL A 13 2.96 -19.54 41.71
CA VAL A 13 1.88 -18.61 42.01
C VAL A 13 0.61 -19.19 41.37
N GLU A 14 -0.29 -19.62 42.24
CA GLU A 14 -1.68 -19.95 41.93
C GLU A 14 -2.50 -18.68 41.65
N GLY A 15 -3.45 -18.82 40.73
CA GLY A 15 -4.80 -18.29 40.93
C GLY A 15 -5.14 -16.93 40.31
N ARG A 16 -5.89 -16.96 39.20
CA ARG A 16 -7.19 -16.26 39.09
C ARG A 16 -7.98 -16.77 37.89
N LYS A 17 -9.11 -17.40 38.17
CA LYS A 17 -10.21 -17.61 37.22
C LYS A 17 -10.91 -16.25 37.03
N SER A 18 -11.08 -15.84 35.78
CA SER A 18 -11.93 -14.70 35.41
C SER A 18 -13.23 -15.24 34.81
N ASP A 19 -14.35 -14.88 35.42
CA ASP A 19 -15.71 -15.15 34.95
C ASP A 19 -16.03 -14.40 33.65
N PRO A 20 -17.00 -14.90 32.85
CA PRO A 20 -17.34 -14.33 31.55
C PRO A 20 -18.22 -13.08 31.70
N PHE A 21 -17.86 -12.03 30.96
CA PHE A 21 -18.66 -10.82 30.77
C PHE A 21 -19.94 -11.13 30.00
N VAL A 22 -21.08 -10.79 30.61
CA VAL A 22 -22.42 -10.78 30.00
C VAL A 22 -22.58 -9.45 29.26
N ALA A 23 -22.82 -9.49 27.95
CA ALA A 23 -23.12 -8.31 27.15
C ALA A 23 -24.60 -7.95 27.24
N HIS A 24 -24.89 -6.74 27.74
CA HIS A 24 -26.20 -6.12 27.64
C HIS A 24 -26.46 -5.68 26.19
N LYS A 25 -27.63 -6.08 25.66
CA LYS A 25 -28.23 -5.58 24.42
C LYS A 25 -29.08 -4.37 24.81
N ASP A 26 -28.70 -3.19 24.36
CA ASP A 26 -29.57 -2.01 24.33
C ASP A 26 -29.97 -1.72 22.88
N ASP A 27 -31.28 -1.73 22.65
CA ASP A 27 -31.94 -1.39 21.40
C ASP A 27 -31.92 0.14 21.20
N LEU A 28 -31.27 0.61 20.14
CA LEU A 28 -31.40 1.97 19.64
C LEU A 28 -32.21 1.97 18.35
N ALA A 29 -33.47 2.39 18.47
CA ALA A 29 -34.33 2.72 17.35
C ALA A 29 -33.82 4.00 16.65
N VAL A 30 -33.49 3.88 15.37
CA VAL A 30 -33.10 5.00 14.51
C VAL A 30 -34.35 5.55 13.82
N ASP A 31 -34.68 6.80 14.12
CA ASP A 31 -35.73 7.56 13.45
C ASP A 31 -35.36 7.86 11.99
N LYS A 32 -36.31 7.64 11.08
CA LYS A 32 -36.18 7.93 9.65
C LYS A 32 -36.32 9.44 9.39
N PRO A 33 -35.50 10.05 8.51
CA PRO A 33 -35.68 11.44 8.13
C PRO A 33 -36.90 11.61 7.21
N LYS A 34 -37.76 12.56 7.54
CA LYS A 34 -38.96 12.95 6.78
C LYS A 34 -38.56 13.69 5.49
N SER A 35 -39.19 13.32 4.38
CA SER A 35 -39.02 13.88 3.04
C SER A 35 -39.58 15.31 2.93
N GLY A 36 -38.70 16.30 3.03
CA GLY A 36 -39.04 17.74 2.98
C GLY A 36 -39.11 18.38 1.59
N CYS A 37 -39.11 17.62 0.49
CA CYS A 37 -38.93 18.20 -0.85
C CYS A 37 -40.25 18.55 -1.58
N SER A 38 -41.41 18.03 -1.15
CA SER A 38 -42.68 18.27 -1.86
C SER A 38 -43.40 19.56 -1.44
N THR A 39 -43.18 20.04 -0.21
CA THR A 39 -43.86 21.23 0.34
C THR A 39 -43.35 22.55 -0.26
N PHE A 40 -42.07 22.62 -0.66
CA PHE A 40 -41.49 23.85 -1.19
C PHE A 40 -42.08 24.28 -2.55
N ARG A 41 -42.35 23.31 -3.44
CA ARG A 41 -42.96 23.59 -4.75
C ARG A 41 -44.39 24.12 -4.64
N ALA A 42 -45.17 23.62 -3.67
CA ALA A 42 -46.54 24.07 -3.47
C ALA A 42 -46.59 25.53 -2.99
N THR A 43 -45.73 25.90 -2.02
CA THR A 43 -45.69 27.27 -1.47
C THR A 43 -45.26 28.30 -2.52
N VAL A 44 -44.28 27.98 -3.36
CA VAL A 44 -43.82 28.90 -4.43
C VAL A 44 -44.92 29.13 -5.48
N LEU A 45 -45.67 28.09 -5.87
CA LEU A 45 -46.79 28.24 -6.80
C LEU A 45 -47.94 29.08 -6.22
N SER A 46 -48.25 28.94 -4.92
CA SER A 46 -49.31 29.72 -4.27
C SER A 46 -48.99 31.21 -4.20
N VAL A 47 -47.73 31.57 -3.91
CA VAL A 47 -47.27 32.96 -3.92
C VAL A 47 -47.30 33.55 -5.33
N PHE A 48 -47.00 32.74 -6.35
CA PHE A 48 -47.03 33.16 -7.76
C PHE A 48 -48.42 33.56 -8.25
N LEU A 49 -49.43 32.73 -7.93
CA LEU A 49 -50.83 33.00 -8.25
C LEU A 49 -51.36 34.26 -7.55
N ALA A 50 -50.94 34.50 -6.30
CA ALA A 50 -51.32 35.71 -5.57
C ALA A 50 -50.71 36.99 -6.18
N ILE A 51 -49.47 36.94 -6.65
CA ILE A 51 -48.79 38.10 -7.27
C ILE A 51 -49.40 38.43 -8.64
N GLN A 52 -49.76 37.42 -9.45
CA GLN A 52 -50.42 37.65 -10.75
C GLN A 52 -51.81 38.28 -10.63
N LEU A 53 -52.56 37.95 -9.58
CA LEU A 53 -53.88 38.55 -9.33
C LEU A 53 -53.79 40.00 -8.81
N TYR A 54 -52.66 40.41 -8.23
CA TYR A 54 -52.50 41.72 -7.60
C TYR A 54 -51.83 42.78 -8.49
N MET A 55 -51.02 42.36 -9.47
CA MET A 55 -50.28 43.30 -10.33
C MET A 55 -50.81 43.28 -11.78
N GLY A 56 -51.90 44.02 -12.02
CA GLY A 56 -52.47 44.26 -13.36
C GLY A 56 -51.63 45.19 -14.26
N SER A 57 -50.30 45.05 -14.24
CA SER A 57 -49.36 45.90 -14.98
C SER A 57 -48.36 45.04 -15.76
N THR A 58 -48.34 45.22 -17.07
CA THR A 58 -47.41 44.55 -18.01
C THR A 58 -45.94 44.81 -17.66
N TYR A 59 -45.64 45.90 -16.94
CA TYR A 59 -44.28 46.26 -16.53
C TYR A 59 -43.75 45.38 -15.38
N ALA A 60 -44.62 45.00 -14.44
CA ALA A 60 -44.23 44.10 -13.35
C ALA A 60 -43.94 42.68 -13.86
N HIS A 61 -44.60 42.27 -14.94
CA HIS A 61 -44.42 40.97 -15.57
C HIS A 61 -43.03 40.81 -16.20
N GLU A 62 -42.57 41.80 -16.98
CA GLU A 62 -41.22 41.75 -17.58
C GLU A 62 -40.10 41.74 -16.53
N HIS A 63 -40.21 42.57 -15.49
CA HIS A 63 -39.18 42.64 -14.46
C HIS A 63 -39.10 41.34 -13.63
N PHE A 64 -40.25 40.70 -13.42
CA PHE A 64 -40.34 39.42 -12.73
C PHE A 64 -39.82 38.26 -13.58
N LEU A 65 -40.11 38.21 -14.88
CA LEU A 65 -39.54 37.22 -15.80
C LEU A 65 -38.01 37.34 -15.90
N ARG A 66 -37.47 38.58 -15.89
CA ARG A 66 -36.01 38.80 -15.82
C ARG A 66 -35.42 38.26 -14.52
N SER A 67 -36.06 38.52 -13.38
CA SER A 67 -35.65 37.93 -12.09
C SER A 67 -35.71 36.40 -12.11
N LEU A 68 -36.78 35.79 -12.64
CA LEU A 68 -36.85 34.33 -12.77
C LEU A 68 -35.75 33.76 -13.67
N SER A 69 -35.38 34.44 -14.76
CA SER A 69 -34.26 34.00 -15.61
C SER A 69 -32.93 34.08 -14.87
N SER A 70 -32.72 35.09 -14.03
CA SER A 70 -31.52 35.22 -13.20
C SER A 70 -31.49 34.14 -12.12
N TRP A 71 -32.64 33.82 -11.52
CA TRP A 71 -32.77 32.77 -10.52
C TRP A 71 -32.62 31.38 -11.13
N ASP A 72 -33.14 31.11 -12.33
CA ASP A 72 -32.94 29.84 -13.05
C ASP A 72 -31.47 29.70 -13.47
N THR A 73 -30.81 30.77 -13.92
CA THR A 73 -29.38 30.75 -14.24
C THR A 73 -28.52 30.52 -12.99
N GLN A 74 -28.88 31.16 -11.87
CA GLN A 74 -28.20 30.97 -10.60
C GLN A 74 -28.45 29.56 -10.04
N TRP A 75 -29.68 29.04 -10.11
CA TRP A 75 -30.00 27.67 -9.72
C TRP A 75 -29.34 26.63 -10.62
N ARG A 76 -29.23 26.87 -11.93
CA ARG A 76 -28.49 25.98 -12.84
C ARG A 76 -27.01 26.02 -12.56
N ARG A 77 -26.41 27.18 -12.30
CA ARG A 77 -25.00 27.26 -11.86
C ARG A 77 -24.80 26.57 -10.52
N GLN A 78 -25.70 26.79 -9.56
CA GLN A 78 -25.61 26.16 -8.24
C GLN A 78 -25.91 24.66 -8.30
N ALA A 79 -26.76 24.21 -9.23
CA ALA A 79 -27.04 22.82 -9.55
C ALA A 79 -25.89 22.16 -10.31
N GLU A 80 -25.23 22.86 -11.24
CA GLU A 80 -24.02 22.42 -11.94
C GLU A 80 -22.80 22.37 -11.00
N GLU A 81 -22.72 23.31 -10.05
CA GLU A 81 -21.75 23.33 -8.95
C GLU A 81 -22.05 22.26 -7.88
N THR A 82 -23.32 21.91 -7.64
CA THR A 82 -23.69 20.79 -6.74
C THR A 82 -23.73 19.44 -7.42
N THR A 83 -23.87 19.39 -8.75
CA THR A 83 -23.44 18.27 -9.61
C THR A 83 -22.00 18.48 -10.05
N ALA A 84 -21.15 19.05 -9.17
CA ALA A 84 -19.72 18.79 -9.24
C ALA A 84 -19.59 17.27 -9.38
N ALA A 85 -19.23 16.83 -10.59
CA ALA A 85 -19.19 15.42 -10.96
C ALA A 85 -18.53 14.68 -9.81
N VAL A 86 -19.23 13.71 -9.21
CA VAL A 86 -18.72 12.94 -8.07
C VAL A 86 -17.29 12.54 -8.44
N HIS A 87 -16.33 13.18 -7.78
CA HIS A 87 -14.93 13.00 -8.10
C HIS A 87 -14.56 11.61 -7.59
N LEU A 88 -14.70 10.64 -8.48
CA LEU A 88 -14.36 9.26 -8.19
C LEU A 88 -12.84 9.17 -8.14
N PRO A 89 -12.27 8.64 -7.05
CA PRO A 89 -10.84 8.52 -6.94
C PRO A 89 -10.28 7.67 -8.10
N ARG A 90 -9.19 8.14 -8.70
CA ARG A 90 -8.56 7.55 -9.86
C ARG A 90 -7.06 7.49 -9.70
N ILE A 91 -6.51 6.42 -10.25
CA ILE A 91 -5.09 6.27 -10.49
C ILE A 91 -4.86 5.98 -11.96
N LEU A 92 -3.80 6.54 -12.53
CA LEU A 92 -3.37 6.29 -13.90
C LEU A 92 -1.87 6.06 -13.89
N HIS A 93 -1.42 5.01 -14.56
CA HIS A 93 0.01 4.79 -14.78
C HIS A 93 0.36 4.68 -16.26
N THR A 94 1.58 5.12 -16.59
CA THR A 94 2.18 4.98 -17.91
C THR A 94 3.59 4.45 -17.76
N VAL A 95 3.94 3.50 -18.62
CA VAL A 95 5.27 2.89 -18.68
C VAL A 95 6.04 3.55 -19.81
N HIS A 96 7.26 4.00 -19.52
CA HIS A 96 8.14 4.61 -20.51
C HIS A 96 9.43 3.78 -20.61
N PRO A 97 10.01 3.63 -21.83
CA PRO A 97 11.37 3.16 -21.94
C PRO A 97 12.30 3.97 -21.03
N LEU A 98 13.41 3.38 -20.60
CA LEU A 98 14.39 4.09 -19.79
C LEU A 98 15.13 5.13 -20.65
N VAL A 99 14.49 6.27 -20.96
CA VAL A 99 15.03 7.26 -21.92
C VAL A 99 16.07 8.18 -21.28
N SER A 100 16.01 8.39 -19.97
CA SER A 100 17.06 9.07 -19.22
C SER A 100 16.85 8.80 -17.75
N GLN A 101 17.94 8.66 -17.00
CA GLN A 101 17.93 8.37 -15.57
C GLN A 101 17.10 9.44 -14.87
N TYR A 102 15.90 9.09 -14.39
CA TYR A 102 15.35 9.82 -13.27
C TYR A 102 16.41 9.71 -12.17
N HIS A 103 16.99 10.85 -11.81
CA HIS A 103 17.91 10.91 -10.69
C HIS A 103 17.02 10.84 -9.45
N TYR A 104 16.76 9.60 -9.04
CA TYR A 104 16.15 9.29 -7.76
C TYR A 104 16.94 10.01 -6.67
N ASN A 105 16.44 11.18 -6.24
CA ASN A 105 17.04 11.95 -5.16
C ASN A 105 16.55 11.35 -3.85
N SER A 106 16.94 10.09 -3.63
CA SER A 106 16.62 9.37 -2.42
C SER A 106 17.18 10.12 -1.23
N THR A 107 16.31 10.45 -0.29
CA THR A 107 16.73 10.95 1.02
C THR A 107 17.19 9.81 1.94
N PHE A 108 17.01 8.55 1.53
CA PHE A 108 17.45 7.40 2.30
C PHE A 108 18.98 7.31 2.31
N SER A 109 19.53 6.66 3.33
CA SER A 109 20.97 6.43 3.42
C SER A 109 21.47 5.86 2.08
N PRO A 110 22.53 6.46 1.48
CA PRO A 110 23.14 5.98 0.24
C PRO A 110 23.50 4.49 0.30
N TYR A 111 23.70 3.95 1.50
CA TYR A 111 23.94 2.53 1.74
C TYR A 111 22.92 1.59 1.05
N TYR A 112 21.66 2.02 0.91
CA TYR A 112 20.61 1.20 0.31
C TYR A 112 20.39 1.46 -1.18
N HIS A 113 21.21 2.32 -1.79
CA HIS A 113 21.15 2.57 -3.22
C HIS A 113 22.01 1.54 -3.92
N CYS A 114 21.55 1.12 -5.10
CA CYS A 114 22.41 0.38 -6.00
C CYS A 114 23.23 1.40 -6.78
N HIS A 115 24.31 1.87 -6.15
CA HIS A 115 25.25 2.78 -6.79
C HIS A 115 25.66 2.22 -8.15
N LYS A 116 25.65 3.09 -9.16
CA LYS A 116 25.89 2.67 -10.55
C LYS A 116 27.36 2.31 -10.77
N ASP A 117 28.25 2.87 -9.95
CA ASP A 117 29.69 2.77 -10.14
C ASP A 117 30.30 1.49 -9.56
N ASP A 118 29.58 0.75 -8.68
CA ASP A 118 30.08 -0.48 -8.05
C ASP A 118 29.38 -1.76 -8.53
N ARG A 119 28.50 -1.66 -9.54
CA ARG A 119 27.66 -2.76 -10.02
C ARG A 119 27.65 -2.86 -11.53
N VAL A 120 27.76 -4.09 -12.03
CA VAL A 120 27.70 -4.35 -13.47
C VAL A 120 26.25 -4.35 -13.95
N ASP A 121 26.06 -3.91 -15.19
CA ASP A 121 24.76 -3.93 -15.85
C ASP A 121 24.20 -5.35 -15.89
N LEU A 122 22.87 -5.43 -15.83
CA LEU A 122 22.21 -6.73 -15.90
C LEU A 122 22.41 -7.36 -17.28
N PRO A 123 22.54 -8.70 -17.36
CA PRO A 123 22.52 -9.41 -18.62
C PRO A 123 21.34 -8.99 -19.51
N PRO A 124 21.48 -8.93 -20.84
CA PRO A 124 20.43 -8.43 -21.74
C PRO A 124 19.03 -9.05 -21.54
N PRO A 125 18.87 -10.35 -21.25
CA PRO A 125 17.55 -10.92 -20.96
C PRO A 125 16.86 -10.30 -19.74
N ILE A 126 17.62 -10.02 -18.68
CA ILE A 126 17.10 -9.40 -17.45
C ILE A 126 16.90 -7.90 -17.66
N ALA A 127 17.88 -7.23 -18.28
CA ALA A 127 17.80 -5.80 -18.55
C ALA A 127 16.54 -5.47 -19.36
N ARG A 128 16.24 -6.22 -20.43
CA ARG A 128 15.08 -5.96 -21.31
C ARG A 128 13.76 -5.88 -20.54
N VAL A 129 13.53 -6.77 -19.58
CA VAL A 129 12.26 -6.84 -18.83
C VAL A 129 12.18 -5.83 -17.68
N LEU A 130 13.30 -5.21 -17.30
CA LEU A 130 13.39 -4.22 -16.22
C LEU A 130 13.65 -2.79 -16.72
N ASN A 131 13.99 -2.61 -18.00
CA ASN A 131 14.44 -1.33 -18.57
C ASN A 131 13.30 -0.36 -18.88
N TYR A 132 12.45 -0.09 -17.90
CA TYR A 132 11.40 0.91 -18.00
C TYR A 132 11.15 1.64 -16.69
N THR A 133 10.65 2.87 -16.83
CA THR A 133 10.21 3.71 -15.71
C THR A 133 8.70 3.82 -15.74
N THR A 134 8.11 4.11 -14.58
CA THR A 134 6.66 4.26 -14.46
C THR A 134 6.35 5.66 -13.97
N ARG A 135 5.40 6.29 -14.63
CA ARG A 135 4.85 7.59 -14.25
C ARG A 135 3.43 7.39 -13.74
N VAL A 136 3.14 7.89 -12.55
CA VAL A 136 1.84 7.76 -11.88
C VAL A 136 1.17 9.13 -11.76
N THR A 137 -0.12 9.19 -12.02
CA THR A 137 -1.01 10.32 -11.69
C THR A 137 -2.13 9.75 -10.83
N THR A 138 -2.35 10.28 -9.63
CA THR A 138 -3.35 9.76 -8.72
C THR A 138 -3.93 10.87 -7.85
N ASP A 139 -5.22 10.80 -7.58
CA ASP A 139 -5.91 11.60 -6.55
C ASP A 139 -6.08 10.79 -5.24
N LEU A 140 -5.69 9.52 -5.23
CA LEU A 140 -5.77 8.63 -4.08
C LEU A 140 -4.86 9.08 -2.93
N ARG A 141 -5.32 8.84 -1.71
CA ARG A 141 -4.53 8.90 -0.47
C ARG A 141 -4.06 7.50 -0.16
N LEU A 142 -2.77 7.25 -0.35
CA LEU A 142 -2.16 5.93 -0.26
C LEU A 142 -1.28 5.81 0.98
N LEU A 143 -1.35 4.70 1.67
CA LEU A 143 -0.45 4.33 2.78
C LEU A 143 0.44 3.16 2.35
N LEU A 144 1.73 3.37 2.21
CA LEU A 144 2.71 2.31 1.94
C LEU A 144 3.42 1.97 3.25
N MET A 145 3.21 0.74 3.72
CA MET A 145 3.69 0.29 5.03
C MET A 145 4.55 -0.97 4.89
N GLY A 146 5.65 -1.04 5.65
CA GLY A 146 6.53 -2.21 5.68
C GLY A 146 7.88 -1.92 6.33
N ASP A 147 8.86 -2.81 6.17
CA ASP A 147 10.21 -2.60 6.70
C ASP A 147 11.04 -1.64 5.81
N SER A 148 12.38 -1.73 5.87
CA SER A 148 13.24 -0.93 4.99
C SER A 148 12.94 -1.12 3.51
N VAL A 149 12.51 -2.31 3.09
CA VAL A 149 12.09 -2.57 1.70
C VAL A 149 10.76 -1.90 1.40
N GLY A 150 9.81 -1.91 2.35
CA GLY A 150 8.56 -1.17 2.24
C GLY A 150 8.78 0.34 2.08
N ILE A 151 9.74 0.91 2.82
CA ILE A 151 10.13 2.32 2.68
C ILE A 151 10.79 2.59 1.31
N GLN A 152 11.63 1.68 0.80
CA GLN A 152 12.15 1.80 -0.57
C GLN A 152 11.00 1.81 -1.59
N MET A 153 10.01 0.93 -1.46
CA MET A 153 8.82 0.92 -2.33
C MET A 153 8.06 2.25 -2.26
N PHE A 154 7.87 2.82 -1.05
CA PHE A 154 7.25 4.13 -0.85
C PHE A 154 7.98 5.23 -1.61
N GLN A 155 9.29 5.34 -1.46
CA GLN A 155 10.06 6.42 -2.07
C GLN A 155 10.05 6.34 -3.60
N TYR A 156 10.11 5.13 -4.17
CA TYR A 156 9.99 4.93 -5.63
C TYR A 156 8.60 5.25 -6.15
N PHE A 157 7.55 4.89 -5.41
CA PHE A 157 6.20 5.26 -5.78
C PHE A 157 6.01 6.78 -5.71
N GLU A 158 6.57 7.43 -4.69
CA GLU A 158 6.54 8.89 -4.52
C GLU A 158 7.17 9.60 -5.72
N GLU A 159 8.36 9.16 -6.15
CA GLU A 159 9.05 9.71 -7.32
C GLU A 159 8.22 9.53 -8.59
N ALA A 160 7.71 8.32 -8.83
CA ALA A 160 6.86 8.03 -10.00
C ALA A 160 5.60 8.92 -10.03
N ALA A 161 5.04 9.19 -8.84
CA ALA A 161 3.91 10.09 -8.64
C ALA A 161 4.28 11.58 -8.68
N GLY A 162 5.56 11.94 -8.87
CA GLY A 162 6.03 13.32 -8.94
C GLY A 162 5.93 14.07 -7.61
N GLY A 163 6.10 13.37 -6.49
CA GLY A 163 6.05 13.96 -5.16
C GLY A 163 7.11 15.04 -4.96
N SER A 164 6.73 16.16 -4.33
CA SER A 164 7.62 17.32 -4.14
C SER A 164 7.55 17.97 -2.75
N ALA A 165 6.50 17.71 -1.96
CA ALA A 165 6.35 18.25 -0.61
C ALA A 165 6.29 17.14 0.42
N ARG A 166 7.45 16.75 0.93
CA ARG A 166 7.62 15.66 1.90
C ARG A 166 7.72 16.19 3.33
N ASN A 167 6.88 15.68 4.22
CA ASN A 167 6.93 15.91 5.66
C ASN A 167 7.39 14.63 6.35
N VAL A 168 8.48 14.67 7.11
CA VAL A 168 8.91 13.54 7.94
C VAL A 168 8.37 13.74 9.35
N LEU A 169 7.46 12.86 9.77
CA LEU A 169 6.79 12.93 11.07
C LEU A 169 7.65 12.30 12.16
N GLN A 170 8.33 11.20 11.81
CA GLN A 170 9.15 10.41 12.72
C GLN A 170 10.34 9.81 11.98
N TYR A 171 11.49 9.78 12.65
CA TYR A 171 12.65 8.98 12.25
C TYR A 171 12.70 7.72 13.12
N SER A 172 12.88 6.55 12.52
CA SER A 172 13.03 5.30 13.27
C SER A 172 14.38 5.19 13.95
N TRP A 173 15.46 5.63 13.28
CA TRP A 173 16.78 5.86 13.90
C TRP A 173 17.62 6.76 13.02
N GLY A 174 18.50 7.56 13.63
CA GLY A 174 19.36 8.49 12.89
C GLY A 174 18.54 9.34 11.91
N LYS A 175 18.83 9.21 10.61
CA LYS A 175 18.10 9.88 9.52
C LYS A 175 17.18 8.94 8.74
N HIS A 176 16.93 7.73 9.23
CA HIS A 176 16.04 6.77 8.59
C HIS A 176 14.60 7.16 8.87
N GLU A 177 13.94 7.64 7.82
CA GLU A 177 12.52 7.94 7.79
C GLU A 177 11.71 6.76 8.32
N GLY A 178 10.91 7.03 9.36
CA GLY A 178 9.98 6.08 9.96
C GLY A 178 8.56 6.32 9.48
N ILE A 179 8.07 7.55 9.65
CA ILE A 179 6.74 7.96 9.17
C ILE A 179 6.89 9.24 8.35
N VAL A 180 6.39 9.22 7.13
CA VAL A 180 6.51 10.28 6.14
C VAL A 180 5.17 10.51 5.46
N LEU A 181 4.86 11.75 5.12
CA LEU A 181 3.69 12.14 4.35
C LEU A 181 4.09 13.08 3.21
N ASN A 182 3.73 12.72 1.98
CA ASN A 182 3.76 13.60 0.83
C ASN A 182 2.35 14.03 0.44
N THR A 183 2.13 15.33 0.34
CA THR A 183 0.80 15.91 0.09
C THR A 183 0.66 16.55 -1.29
N GLN A 184 1.73 16.50 -2.09
CA GLN A 184 1.81 17.11 -3.42
C GLN A 184 2.24 16.06 -4.44
N LEU A 185 1.32 15.15 -4.75
CA LEU A 185 1.46 14.22 -5.86
C LEU A 185 0.83 14.77 -7.14
N ARG A 186 1.30 14.27 -8.28
CA ARG A 186 0.62 14.45 -9.56
C ARG A 186 -0.77 13.84 -9.49
N GLY A 187 -1.80 14.63 -9.77
CA GLY A 187 -3.21 14.23 -9.63
C GLY A 187 -3.85 14.70 -8.32
N GLY A 188 -3.06 15.26 -7.39
CA GLY A 188 -3.59 15.79 -6.14
C GLY A 188 -3.77 14.72 -5.05
N GLY A 189 -3.27 13.51 -5.21
CA GLY A 189 -3.29 12.50 -4.15
C GLY A 189 -2.36 12.83 -2.97
N GLN A 190 -2.31 11.90 -2.03
CA GLN A 190 -1.35 11.91 -0.93
C GLN A 190 -0.69 10.54 -0.82
N LEU A 191 0.55 10.50 -0.35
CA LEU A 191 1.29 9.25 -0.15
C LEU A 191 1.97 9.30 1.21
N ALA A 192 1.64 8.36 2.08
CA ALA A 192 2.33 8.16 3.34
C ALA A 192 3.23 6.92 3.27
N GLY A 193 4.40 7.02 3.88
CA GLY A 193 5.32 5.91 4.12
C GLY A 193 5.35 5.61 5.62
N TRP A 194 5.15 4.35 6.02
CA TRP A 194 5.20 3.94 7.42
C TRP A 194 6.08 2.70 7.61
N ARG A 195 7.14 2.85 8.39
CA ARG A 195 8.06 1.77 8.71
C ARG A 195 7.54 0.91 9.85
N ILE A 196 7.46 -0.40 9.65
CA ILE A 196 7.11 -1.41 10.65
C ILE A 196 7.94 -2.69 10.44
N THR A 197 8.25 -3.41 11.52
CA THR A 197 9.09 -4.63 11.52
C THR A 197 8.31 -5.90 11.90
N GLY A 198 6.98 -5.86 11.78
CA GLY A 198 6.09 -7.02 11.95
C GLY A 198 4.72 -6.74 11.35
N MET A 199 3.73 -7.57 11.69
CA MET A 199 2.36 -7.39 11.23
C MET A 199 1.71 -6.17 11.89
N PHE A 200 0.98 -5.37 11.11
CA PHE A 200 0.26 -4.21 11.63
C PHE A 200 -1.01 -4.66 12.35
N SER A 201 -0.86 -5.06 13.61
CA SER A 201 -1.87 -5.78 14.38
C SER A 201 -2.42 -4.94 15.53
N HIS A 202 -3.64 -5.21 15.98
CA HIS A 202 -4.18 -4.58 17.19
C HIS A 202 -3.30 -4.92 18.40
N LYS A 203 -2.73 -6.14 18.45
CA LYS A 203 -1.81 -6.55 19.51
C LYS A 203 -0.54 -5.69 19.57
N GLY A 204 -0.07 -5.20 18.42
CA GLY A 204 1.10 -4.32 18.30
C GLY A 204 0.84 -2.88 18.71
N GLU A 205 -0.42 -2.49 18.97
CA GLU A 205 -0.76 -1.11 19.32
C GLU A 205 -0.14 -0.67 20.65
N ASN A 206 0.49 0.49 20.62
CA ASN A 206 1.20 1.12 21.73
C ASN A 206 2.32 0.28 22.34
N GLN A 207 2.85 -0.70 21.59
CA GLN A 207 4.00 -1.52 22.00
C GLN A 207 5.31 -0.80 21.68
N ALA A 208 5.65 0.20 22.49
CA ALA A 208 6.84 1.05 22.28
C ALA A 208 8.16 0.25 22.19
N SER A 209 8.28 -0.87 22.93
CA SER A 209 9.45 -1.76 22.90
C SER A 209 9.59 -2.56 21.59
N GLN A 210 8.55 -2.57 20.76
CA GLN A 210 8.50 -3.31 19.48
C GLN A 210 8.46 -2.37 18.27
N LEU A 211 8.72 -1.07 18.47
CA LEU A 211 8.86 -0.10 17.38
C LEU A 211 10.04 -0.48 16.47
N PRO A 212 10.07 0.05 15.22
CA PRO A 212 11.11 -0.27 14.25
C PRO A 212 12.52 -0.22 14.84
N ASN A 213 13.35 -1.20 14.43
CA ASN A 213 14.61 -1.66 15.05
C ASN A 213 14.47 -2.78 16.08
N ASN A 214 13.26 -3.08 16.52
CA ASN A 214 12.97 -4.25 17.31
C ASN A 214 12.08 -5.21 16.53
N VAL A 215 12.14 -6.49 16.86
CA VAL A 215 11.20 -7.50 16.35
C VAL A 215 9.84 -7.33 17.04
N GLY A 216 8.74 -7.65 16.35
CA GLY A 216 7.41 -7.73 16.95
C GLY A 216 6.34 -6.84 16.33
N GLY A 217 6.71 -5.81 15.55
CA GLY A 217 5.73 -5.01 14.79
C GLY A 217 4.87 -4.08 15.64
N GLY A 218 5.45 -3.49 16.69
CA GLY A 218 4.79 -2.45 17.47
C GLY A 218 4.57 -1.16 16.66
N TRP A 219 3.50 -0.44 16.97
CA TRP A 219 3.18 0.88 16.41
C TRP A 219 2.47 1.73 17.46
N MET A 220 2.52 3.07 17.34
CA MET A 220 1.88 3.98 18.30
C MET A 220 0.60 4.58 17.73
N ARG A 221 -0.48 4.56 18.52
CA ARG A 221 -1.73 5.24 18.15
C ARG A 221 -1.53 6.73 17.89
N ALA A 222 -0.75 7.39 18.76
CA ALA A 222 -0.44 8.81 18.65
C ALA A 222 0.24 9.18 17.30
N ASP A 223 1.06 8.28 16.75
CA ASP A 223 1.69 8.49 15.45
C ASP A 223 0.66 8.38 14.30
N ALA A 224 -0.32 7.48 14.43
CA ALA A 224 -1.42 7.34 13.48
C ALA A 224 -2.32 8.58 13.48
N ASP A 225 -2.72 9.04 14.67
CA ASP A 225 -3.54 10.23 14.82
C ASP A 225 -2.83 11.47 14.27
N ARG A 226 -1.51 11.58 14.50
CA ARG A 226 -0.70 12.67 13.93
C ARG A 226 -0.65 12.62 12.40
N LEU A 227 -0.50 11.42 11.82
CA LEU A 227 -0.52 11.24 10.37
C LEU A 227 -1.88 11.62 9.76
N LEU A 228 -2.98 11.17 10.36
CA LEU A 228 -4.35 11.50 9.94
C LEU A 228 -4.63 13.01 10.03
N ASN A 229 -4.20 13.65 11.12
CA ASN A 229 -4.38 15.09 11.32
C ASN A 229 -3.64 15.90 10.26
N LEU A 230 -2.38 15.55 9.95
CA LEU A 230 -1.61 16.23 8.90
C LEU A 230 -2.17 15.97 7.50
N SER A 231 -2.62 14.74 7.24
CA SER A 231 -3.34 14.37 6.01
C SER A 231 -4.58 15.24 5.83
N ALA A 232 -5.41 15.37 6.87
CA ALA A 232 -6.61 16.21 6.86
C ALA A 232 -6.28 17.69 6.65
N GLN A 233 -5.29 18.25 7.35
CA GLN A 233 -4.87 19.65 7.19
C GLN A 233 -4.43 19.98 5.75
N ALA A 234 -3.73 19.05 5.10
CA ALA A 234 -3.34 19.22 3.71
C ALA A 234 -4.52 19.19 2.73
N VAL A 235 -5.62 18.54 3.10
CA VAL A 235 -6.90 18.58 2.36
C VAL A 235 -7.62 19.91 2.61
N TRP A 236 -7.69 20.39 3.86
CA TRP A 236 -8.34 21.66 4.23
C TRP A 236 -7.79 22.88 3.48
N ASN A 237 -6.48 22.90 3.21
CA ASN A 237 -5.86 24.00 2.49
C ASN A 237 -6.17 24.02 0.98
N ARG A 238 -7.04 23.12 0.49
CA ARG A 238 -7.48 23.09 -0.91
C ARG A 238 -8.78 23.87 -1.08
N PRO A 239 -8.86 24.82 -2.03
CA PRO A 239 -10.03 25.68 -2.21
C PRO A 239 -11.36 24.99 -2.55
N GLN A 240 -11.37 23.66 -2.78
CA GLN A 240 -12.51 22.93 -3.34
C GLN A 240 -13.07 21.82 -2.43
N VAL A 241 -12.58 21.66 -1.20
CA VAL A 241 -13.08 20.60 -0.31
C VAL A 241 -14.27 21.11 0.47
N THR A 242 -15.42 20.45 0.31
CA THR A 242 -16.66 20.78 1.00
C THR A 242 -16.67 20.19 2.42
N GLU A 243 -17.37 20.83 3.35
CA GLU A 243 -17.61 20.36 4.73
C GLU A 243 -18.26 18.96 4.78
N ARG A 244 -18.95 18.56 3.71
CA ARG A 244 -19.56 17.23 3.57
C ARG A 244 -18.54 16.13 3.28
N GLN A 245 -17.55 16.41 2.43
CA GLN A 245 -16.40 15.50 2.20
C GLN A 245 -15.57 15.31 3.48
N LEU A 246 -15.67 16.24 4.42
CA LEU A 246 -15.06 16.13 5.75
C LEU A 246 -15.84 15.21 6.69
N ALA A 247 -17.17 15.35 6.73
CA ALA A 247 -18.03 14.48 7.54
C ALA A 247 -17.96 13.01 7.12
N ASP A 248 -17.67 12.73 5.85
CA ASP A 248 -17.55 11.37 5.31
C ASP A 248 -16.15 10.73 5.54
N GLY A 249 -15.26 11.39 6.30
CA GLY A 249 -13.93 10.85 6.64
C GLY A 249 -12.75 11.54 5.93
N ALA A 250 -12.75 12.87 5.86
CA ALA A 250 -11.52 13.57 5.47
C ALA A 250 -10.40 13.27 6.47
N GLY A 251 -9.22 12.95 5.94
CA GLY A 251 -8.06 12.48 6.69
C GLY A 251 -7.78 10.98 6.57
N LEU A 252 -8.77 10.17 6.16
CA LEU A 252 -8.59 8.73 5.94
C LEU A 252 -7.69 8.43 4.74
N PHE A 253 -7.12 7.22 4.66
CA PHE A 253 -6.43 6.73 3.49
C PHE A 253 -7.38 5.86 2.66
N ASP A 254 -7.32 5.95 1.34
CA ASP A 254 -8.18 5.16 0.47
C ASP A 254 -7.70 3.71 0.42
N ALA A 255 -6.38 3.52 0.27
CA ALA A 255 -5.74 2.22 0.18
C ALA A 255 -4.45 2.11 1.00
N MET A 256 -4.15 0.90 1.47
CA MET A 256 -2.87 0.52 2.04
C MET A 256 -2.15 -0.49 1.13
N VAL A 257 -0.86 -0.30 0.90
CA VAL A 257 0.04 -1.31 0.34
C VAL A 257 0.92 -1.80 1.48
N PHE A 258 0.80 -3.07 1.84
CA PHE A 258 1.47 -3.65 2.99
C PHE A 258 2.54 -4.67 2.57
N ARG A 259 3.81 -4.33 2.77
CA ARG A 259 4.94 -5.24 2.62
C ARG A 259 5.18 -5.96 3.95
N ILE A 260 4.85 -7.25 3.98
CA ILE A 260 5.03 -8.12 5.15
C ILE A 260 6.53 -8.15 5.55
N PRO A 261 6.91 -7.72 6.78
CA PRO A 261 8.31 -7.61 7.23
C PRO A 261 9.11 -8.91 7.42
N GLN A 262 9.13 -9.85 6.47
CA GLN A 262 9.76 -11.19 6.60
C GLN A 262 11.21 -11.19 7.14
N GLY A 263 12.02 -10.16 6.86
CA GLY A 263 13.37 -10.05 7.41
C GLY A 263 13.41 -9.92 8.95
N TRP A 264 12.28 -9.55 9.56
CA TRP A 264 12.12 -9.18 10.96
C TRP A 264 11.13 -10.07 11.72
N MET A 265 10.48 -11.01 11.05
CA MET A 265 9.51 -11.93 11.65
C MET A 265 9.69 -13.34 11.12
N ASP A 266 9.27 -14.34 11.91
CA ASP A 266 9.30 -15.73 11.50
C ASP A 266 8.20 -15.97 10.46
N THR A 267 8.45 -16.81 9.45
CA THR A 267 7.44 -17.16 8.44
C THR A 267 6.22 -17.82 9.07
N LYS A 268 6.38 -18.49 10.22
CA LYS A 268 5.25 -19.05 10.98
C LYS A 268 4.26 -17.99 11.46
N ASP A 269 4.73 -16.77 11.72
CA ASP A 269 3.89 -15.64 12.19
C ASP A 269 3.08 -15.02 11.04
N VAL A 270 3.37 -15.39 9.80
CA VAL A 270 2.59 -15.01 8.61
C VAL A 270 1.40 -15.97 8.48
N THR A 271 0.31 -15.69 9.19
CA THR A 271 -0.90 -16.54 9.21
C THR A 271 -2.13 -15.83 8.63
N GLN A 272 -3.24 -16.56 8.43
CA GLN A 272 -4.50 -15.96 7.97
C GLN A 272 -5.06 -14.99 9.01
N GLU A 273 -4.94 -15.32 10.29
CA GLU A 273 -5.36 -14.48 11.40
C GLU A 273 -4.56 -13.18 11.41
N ALA A 274 -3.24 -13.25 11.14
CA ALA A 274 -2.40 -12.07 11.04
C ALA A 274 -2.77 -11.19 9.84
N PHE A 275 -3.15 -11.78 8.69
CA PHE A 275 -3.67 -11.02 7.55
C PHE A 275 -4.99 -10.33 7.90
N GLN A 276 -5.91 -11.05 8.52
CA GLN A 276 -7.20 -10.53 8.95
C GLN A 276 -7.04 -9.35 9.90
N ASP A 277 -6.24 -9.53 10.96
CA ASP A 277 -6.00 -8.49 11.94
C ASP A 277 -5.32 -7.28 11.31
N THR A 278 -4.41 -7.49 10.34
CA THR A 278 -3.79 -6.40 9.58
C THR A 278 -4.81 -5.59 8.78
N ILE A 279 -5.73 -6.27 8.08
CA ILE A 279 -6.78 -5.61 7.29
C ILE A 279 -7.72 -4.81 8.20
N LEU A 280 -8.21 -5.44 9.27
CA LEU A 280 -9.17 -4.83 10.19
C LEU A 280 -8.55 -3.68 10.98
N THR A 281 -7.29 -3.83 11.42
CA THR A 281 -6.55 -2.76 12.10
C THR A 281 -6.33 -1.59 11.15
N ALA A 282 -5.90 -1.83 9.92
CA ALA A 282 -5.73 -0.76 8.92
C ALA A 282 -7.05 -0.03 8.63
N HIS A 283 -8.14 -0.75 8.47
CA HIS A 283 -9.46 -0.14 8.27
C HIS A 283 -9.90 0.67 9.49
N SER A 284 -9.76 0.12 10.70
CA SER A 284 -10.16 0.80 11.93
C SER A 284 -9.31 2.04 12.25
N VAL A 285 -8.01 2.01 11.94
CA VAL A 285 -7.08 3.10 12.24
C VAL A 285 -7.13 4.17 11.16
N PHE A 286 -7.09 3.78 9.88
CA PHE A 286 -6.89 4.69 8.76
C PHE A 286 -8.08 4.79 7.81
N GLY A 287 -9.14 4.02 8.01
CA GLY A 287 -10.30 3.99 7.13
C GLY A 287 -10.05 3.35 5.77
N VAL A 288 -8.95 2.60 5.60
CA VAL A 288 -8.61 2.03 4.28
C VAL A 288 -9.69 1.07 3.80
N SER A 289 -10.04 1.19 2.52
CA SER A 289 -11.05 0.35 1.85
C SER A 289 -10.42 -0.67 0.89
N THR A 290 -9.13 -0.51 0.59
CA THR A 290 -8.36 -1.47 -0.20
C THR A 290 -7.04 -1.77 0.50
N VAL A 291 -6.67 -3.05 0.59
CA VAL A 291 -5.37 -3.50 1.08
C VAL A 291 -4.67 -4.31 -0.02
N VAL A 292 -3.48 -3.88 -0.44
CA VAL A 292 -2.62 -4.63 -1.36
C VAL A 292 -1.49 -5.25 -0.55
N PHE A 293 -1.52 -6.55 -0.34
CA PHE A 293 -0.38 -7.26 0.24
C PHE A 293 0.71 -7.48 -0.79
N VAL A 294 1.95 -7.23 -0.42
CA VAL A 294 3.12 -7.57 -1.24
C VAL A 294 3.63 -8.94 -0.83
N SER A 295 3.67 -9.89 -1.79
CA SER A 295 4.13 -11.24 -1.52
C SER A 295 5.61 -11.31 -1.13
N LEU A 296 5.96 -12.36 -0.39
CA LEU A 296 7.25 -12.54 0.26
C LEU A 296 8.33 -12.94 -0.76
N PRO A 297 9.40 -12.15 -0.95
CA PRO A 297 10.51 -12.52 -1.82
C PRO A 297 11.51 -13.43 -1.11
N LEU A 298 12.35 -14.14 -1.85
CA LEU A 298 13.53 -14.78 -1.26
C LEU A 298 14.42 -13.70 -0.65
N VAL A 299 14.77 -13.86 0.62
CA VAL A 299 15.74 -13.00 1.33
C VAL A 299 16.77 -13.88 2.03
N ASN A 300 17.80 -13.26 2.60
CA ASN A 300 18.86 -13.96 3.36
C ASN A 300 18.36 -14.81 4.54
N ASN A 301 17.09 -14.70 4.95
CA ASN A 301 16.52 -15.53 6.00
C ASN A 301 16.16 -16.95 5.52
N VAL A 302 16.18 -17.21 4.20
CA VAL A 302 15.99 -18.54 3.63
C VAL A 302 17.33 -19.29 3.68
N GLN A 303 17.44 -20.28 4.57
CA GLN A 303 18.68 -21.01 4.83
C GLN A 303 18.67 -22.45 4.31
N THR A 304 17.47 -23.00 4.05
CA THR A 304 17.27 -24.37 3.58
C THR A 304 16.26 -24.42 2.42
N VAL A 305 16.20 -25.55 1.70
CA VAL A 305 15.17 -25.79 0.68
C VAL A 305 13.78 -25.76 1.31
N ALA A 306 13.64 -26.30 2.54
CA ALA A 306 12.38 -26.29 3.26
C ALA A 306 11.90 -24.86 3.57
N ASP A 307 12.82 -23.94 3.91
CA ASP A 307 12.47 -22.52 4.12
C ASP A 307 11.94 -21.89 2.83
N PHE A 308 12.52 -22.25 1.68
CA PHE A 308 12.08 -21.76 0.37
C PHE A 308 10.70 -22.31 -0.02
N GLU A 309 10.47 -23.60 0.22
CA GLU A 309 9.17 -24.24 -0.02
C GLU A 309 8.09 -23.64 0.90
N GLU A 310 8.42 -23.40 2.16
CA GLU A 310 7.54 -22.74 3.12
C GLU A 310 7.21 -21.31 2.68
N LEU A 311 8.21 -20.56 2.21
CA LEU A 311 8.01 -19.23 1.62
C LEU A 311 7.02 -19.27 0.45
N HIS A 312 7.19 -20.23 -0.47
CA HIS A 312 6.27 -20.41 -1.60
C HIS A 312 4.85 -20.74 -1.12
N ARG A 313 4.73 -21.65 -0.15
CA ARG A 313 3.45 -22.05 0.45
C ARG A 313 2.74 -20.85 1.09
N LYS A 314 3.46 -19.99 1.82
CA LYS A 314 2.93 -18.76 2.42
C LYS A 314 2.42 -17.77 1.38
N ASN A 315 3.14 -17.61 0.26
CA ASN A 315 2.67 -16.78 -0.85
C ASN A 315 1.39 -17.32 -1.50
N GLN A 316 1.25 -18.65 -1.63
CA GLN A 316 0.01 -19.26 -2.12
C GLN A 316 -1.14 -19.06 -1.12
N GLN A 317 -0.87 -19.25 0.18
CA GLN A 317 -1.84 -19.02 1.24
C GLN A 317 -2.35 -17.56 1.25
N LEU A 318 -1.47 -16.59 1.05
CA LEU A 318 -1.83 -15.17 0.92
C LEU A 318 -2.76 -14.91 -0.27
N LYS A 319 -2.45 -15.47 -1.45
CA LYS A 319 -3.30 -15.36 -2.66
C LYS A 319 -4.67 -15.98 -2.46
N GLN A 320 -4.71 -17.18 -1.89
CA GLN A 320 -5.96 -17.89 -1.58
C GLN A 320 -6.80 -17.11 -0.56
N TYR A 321 -6.17 -16.56 0.48
CA TYR A 321 -6.83 -15.74 1.48
C TYR A 321 -7.46 -14.48 0.87
N ALA A 322 -6.71 -13.74 0.04
CA ALA A 322 -7.24 -12.56 -0.66
C ALA A 322 -8.43 -12.92 -1.57
N HIS A 323 -8.36 -14.04 -2.28
CA HIS A 323 -9.47 -14.52 -3.11
C HIS A 323 -10.71 -14.86 -2.29
N ALA A 324 -10.54 -15.62 -1.19
CA ALA A 324 -11.63 -15.99 -0.30
C ALA A 324 -12.25 -14.74 0.35
N TRP A 325 -11.43 -13.78 0.80
CA TRP A 325 -11.89 -12.52 1.37
C TRP A 325 -12.84 -11.78 0.42
N ASN A 326 -12.39 -11.52 -0.81
CA ASN A 326 -13.20 -10.78 -1.78
C ASN A 326 -14.48 -11.52 -2.20
N THR A 327 -14.45 -12.85 -2.19
CA THR A 327 -15.63 -13.68 -2.50
C THR A 327 -16.66 -13.59 -1.38
N ASN A 328 -16.21 -13.67 -0.12
CA ASN A 328 -17.07 -13.66 1.06
C ASN A 328 -17.57 -12.27 1.44
N ALA A 329 -16.86 -11.20 1.05
CA ALA A 329 -17.25 -9.81 1.29
C ALA A 329 -18.64 -9.44 0.74
N THR A 330 -19.19 -10.24 -0.19
CA THR A 330 -20.58 -10.09 -0.67
C THR A 330 -21.63 -10.36 0.40
N THR A 331 -21.26 -11.03 1.50
CA THR A 331 -22.16 -11.42 2.60
C THR A 331 -21.95 -10.61 3.88
N THR A 332 -20.80 -9.96 4.04
CA THR A 332 -20.44 -9.16 5.21
C THR A 332 -20.63 -7.67 4.92
N THR A 333 -20.94 -6.88 5.95
CA THR A 333 -21.11 -5.42 5.85
C THR A 333 -19.81 -4.67 5.52
N THR A 334 -18.67 -5.34 5.48
CA THR A 334 -17.35 -4.76 5.23
C THR A 334 -17.02 -4.73 3.74
N THR A 335 -16.88 -3.53 3.18
CA THR A 335 -16.58 -3.28 1.75
C THR A 335 -15.09 -3.34 1.40
N ILE A 336 -14.26 -3.90 2.28
CA ILE A 336 -12.79 -3.89 2.14
C ILE A 336 -12.35 -4.86 1.05
N ARG A 337 -11.54 -4.40 0.10
CA ARG A 337 -10.95 -5.22 -0.97
C ARG A 337 -9.53 -5.62 -0.61
N VAL A 338 -9.17 -6.88 -0.89
CA VAL A 338 -7.83 -7.40 -0.60
C VAL A 338 -7.19 -7.89 -1.89
N LEU A 339 -6.04 -7.31 -2.25
CA LEU A 339 -5.29 -7.66 -3.46
C LEU A 339 -3.89 -8.15 -3.09
N VAL A 340 -3.23 -8.84 -4.02
CA VAL A 340 -1.86 -9.33 -3.85
C VAL A 340 -0.99 -8.91 -5.03
N LEU A 341 0.10 -8.20 -4.73
CA LEU A 341 1.20 -7.95 -5.64
C LEU A 341 2.19 -9.11 -5.55
N ASP A 342 2.40 -9.83 -6.66
CA ASP A 342 3.21 -11.05 -6.67
C ASP A 342 4.73 -10.78 -6.74
N PHE A 343 5.21 -9.86 -5.91
CA PHE A 343 6.61 -9.43 -5.88
C PHE A 343 7.58 -10.59 -5.63
N GLY A 344 7.22 -11.55 -4.78
CA GLY A 344 8.03 -12.74 -4.53
C GLY A 344 8.23 -13.60 -5.78
N HIS A 345 7.21 -13.71 -6.65
CA HIS A 345 7.34 -14.41 -7.92
C HIS A 345 8.34 -13.72 -8.85
N LEU A 346 8.24 -12.39 -8.97
CA LEU A 346 9.19 -11.58 -9.73
C LEU A 346 10.63 -11.81 -9.26
N MET A 347 10.87 -11.73 -7.94
CA MET A 347 12.21 -11.91 -7.38
C MET A 347 12.77 -13.31 -7.61
N ASN A 348 11.94 -14.34 -7.50
CA ASN A 348 12.37 -15.71 -7.77
C ASN A 348 12.78 -15.92 -9.23
N GLN A 349 12.04 -15.35 -10.19
CA GLN A 349 12.39 -15.45 -11.59
C GLN A 349 13.68 -14.69 -11.94
N LEU A 350 13.91 -13.52 -11.32
CA LEU A 350 15.17 -12.77 -11.50
C LEU A 350 16.36 -13.54 -10.93
N LEU A 351 16.20 -14.13 -9.73
CA LEU A 351 17.20 -14.99 -9.10
C LEU A 351 17.56 -16.17 -10.01
N GLU A 352 16.55 -16.90 -10.49
CA GLU A 352 16.74 -18.07 -11.35
C GLU A 352 17.42 -17.69 -12.67
N LEU A 353 16.99 -16.58 -13.29
CA LEU A 353 17.59 -16.11 -14.54
C LEU A 353 19.05 -15.68 -14.36
N ASN A 354 19.38 -15.02 -13.24
CA ASN A 354 20.78 -14.71 -12.92
C ASN A 354 21.57 -16.00 -12.62
N ALA A 355 21.01 -16.94 -11.85
CA ALA A 355 21.65 -18.23 -11.56
C ALA A 355 22.04 -19.00 -12.83
N ARG A 356 21.13 -19.06 -13.82
CA ARG A 356 21.45 -19.64 -15.15
C ARG A 356 22.60 -18.91 -15.83
N GLY A 357 22.59 -17.58 -15.80
CA GLY A 357 23.67 -16.74 -16.34
C GLY A 357 25.03 -16.99 -15.68
N LEU A 358 25.04 -17.37 -14.40
CA LEU A 358 26.24 -17.74 -13.64
C LEU A 358 26.67 -19.20 -13.84
N GLY A 359 25.93 -19.99 -14.63
CA GLY A 359 26.21 -21.39 -14.89
C GLY A 359 25.78 -22.35 -13.78
N TYR A 360 24.78 -21.99 -12.97
CA TYR A 360 24.13 -22.93 -12.06
C TYR A 360 23.16 -23.86 -12.81
N ASP A 361 23.03 -25.08 -12.32
CA ASP A 361 21.91 -25.96 -12.65
C ASP A 361 20.68 -25.49 -11.86
N THR A 362 19.67 -24.97 -12.57
CA THR A 362 18.41 -24.51 -11.97
C THR A 362 17.29 -25.55 -12.07
N SER A 363 17.59 -26.81 -12.41
CA SER A 363 16.61 -27.90 -12.37
C SER A 363 16.19 -28.29 -10.95
N ASN A 364 16.98 -27.88 -9.95
CA ASN A 364 16.70 -28.05 -8.52
C ASN A 364 16.91 -26.73 -7.77
N LEU A 365 16.50 -26.67 -6.50
CA LEU A 365 16.52 -25.44 -5.70
C LEU A 365 17.86 -25.16 -4.99
N ASN A 366 18.87 -26.03 -5.12
CA ASN A 366 20.11 -25.89 -4.34
C ASN A 366 20.91 -24.63 -4.72
N TYR A 367 20.75 -24.11 -5.94
CA TYR A 367 21.41 -22.86 -6.35
C TYR A 367 21.00 -21.67 -5.46
N THR A 368 19.80 -21.70 -4.88
CA THR A 368 19.33 -20.64 -3.96
C THR A 368 20.15 -20.60 -2.66
N LEU A 369 20.76 -21.74 -2.29
CA LEU A 369 21.49 -21.94 -1.05
C LEU A 369 23.01 -21.77 -1.19
N ASP A 370 23.50 -21.46 -2.39
CA ASP A 370 24.92 -21.13 -2.56
C ASP A 370 25.18 -19.72 -2.03
N HIS A 371 25.73 -19.65 -0.82
CA HIS A 371 25.76 -18.46 0.01
C HIS A 371 27.17 -17.93 0.23
N LEU A 372 27.31 -16.60 0.21
CA LEU A 372 28.53 -15.93 0.67
C LEU A 372 28.81 -16.26 2.15
N LYS A 373 30.06 -16.45 2.56
CA LYS A 373 30.40 -16.80 3.95
C LYS A 373 30.72 -15.57 4.81
N GLY A 374 30.75 -15.77 6.14
CA GLY A 374 31.23 -14.78 7.10
C GLY A 374 30.20 -13.74 7.55
N ARG A 375 28.91 -14.01 7.36
CA ARG A 375 27.80 -13.22 7.91
C ARG A 375 26.81 -14.14 8.63
N GLN A 376 26.07 -13.61 9.60
CA GLN A 376 25.02 -14.36 10.30
C GLN A 376 23.87 -14.74 9.36
N LEU A 377 23.48 -13.82 8.48
CA LEU A 377 22.47 -14.03 7.44
C LEU A 377 23.15 -13.84 6.08
N PRO A 378 23.80 -14.89 5.57
CA PRO A 378 24.56 -14.78 4.33
C PRO A 378 23.64 -14.60 3.12
N SER A 379 24.13 -13.82 2.14
CA SER A 379 23.41 -13.58 0.90
C SER A 379 23.63 -14.73 -0.08
N SER A 380 22.55 -15.11 -0.77
CA SER A 380 22.61 -16.02 -1.92
C SER A 380 23.45 -15.41 -3.05
N ILE A 381 24.45 -16.13 -3.55
CA ILE A 381 25.36 -15.67 -4.62
C ILE A 381 24.58 -15.31 -5.88
N PRO A 382 23.65 -16.15 -6.40
CA PRO A 382 22.82 -15.77 -7.53
C PRO A 382 21.95 -14.54 -7.28
N LEU A 383 21.73 -14.14 -6.04
CA LEU A 383 20.93 -12.96 -5.73
C LEU A 383 21.74 -11.66 -5.80
N VAL A 384 22.98 -11.66 -5.33
CA VAL A 384 23.78 -10.42 -5.16
C VAL A 384 24.99 -10.30 -6.09
N CYS A 385 25.48 -11.39 -6.66
CA CYS A 385 26.68 -11.38 -7.49
C CYS A 385 26.36 -11.38 -8.99
N ALA A 386 27.21 -10.72 -9.78
CA ALA A 386 27.18 -10.73 -11.24
C ALA A 386 28.05 -11.85 -11.84
N GLU A 387 28.84 -12.53 -11.00
CA GLU A 387 29.72 -13.62 -11.37
C GLU A 387 29.63 -14.75 -10.34
N ARG A 388 29.88 -15.99 -10.78
CA ARG A 388 29.99 -17.13 -9.87
C ARG A 388 31.19 -16.93 -8.95
N GLN A 389 31.02 -17.29 -7.69
CA GLN A 389 32.07 -17.12 -6.69
C GLN A 389 32.74 -18.45 -6.37
N LYS A 390 33.99 -18.37 -5.89
CA LYS A 390 34.67 -19.55 -5.33
C LYS A 390 33.99 -19.99 -4.05
N GLU A 391 34.03 -21.28 -3.77
CA GLU A 391 33.57 -21.82 -2.50
C GLU A 391 34.22 -21.06 -1.33
N GLY A 392 33.43 -20.69 -0.33
CA GLY A 392 33.90 -19.95 0.84
C GLY A 392 34.06 -18.44 0.64
N ALA A 393 33.73 -17.88 -0.54
CA ALA A 393 33.83 -16.45 -0.78
C ALA A 393 33.00 -15.62 0.22
N LYS A 394 33.60 -14.57 0.79
CA LYS A 394 32.94 -13.67 1.77
C LYS A 394 32.26 -12.45 1.13
N LYS A 395 32.58 -12.17 -0.14
CA LYS A 395 32.04 -11.06 -0.93
C LYS A 395 32.03 -11.46 -2.41
N CYS A 396 31.15 -10.83 -3.19
CA CYS A 396 31.24 -10.91 -4.65
C CYS A 396 32.51 -10.20 -5.14
N SER A 397 33.20 -10.76 -6.14
CA SER A 397 34.15 -10.00 -6.97
C SER A 397 33.45 -8.83 -7.67
N VAL A 398 32.25 -9.09 -8.20
CA VAL A 398 31.42 -8.12 -8.90
C VAL A 398 29.96 -8.27 -8.46
N ARG A 399 29.29 -7.17 -8.12
CA ARG A 399 27.87 -7.18 -7.71
C ARG A 399 26.94 -6.93 -8.89
N ASN A 400 25.76 -7.55 -8.84
CA ASN A 400 24.69 -7.31 -9.81
C ASN A 400 23.81 -6.11 -9.39
N LYS A 401 22.86 -5.75 -10.24
CA LYS A 401 21.84 -4.72 -9.99
C LYS A 401 20.46 -5.30 -9.63
N ILE A 402 20.42 -6.48 -9.01
CA ILE A 402 19.17 -7.12 -8.52
C ILE A 402 18.98 -6.79 -7.04
N ALA A 403 19.96 -7.11 -6.19
CA ALA A 403 19.88 -6.89 -4.76
C ALA A 403 21.14 -6.21 -4.21
N VAL A 404 20.97 -5.36 -3.19
CA VAL A 404 22.08 -4.72 -2.50
C VAL A 404 22.85 -5.74 -1.69
N ASP A 405 22.16 -6.43 -0.80
CA ASP A 405 22.73 -7.34 0.20
C ASP A 405 21.91 -8.62 0.36
N GLY A 406 20.99 -8.89 -0.57
CA GLY A 406 20.08 -10.05 -0.56
C GLY A 406 18.87 -9.90 0.38
N MET A 407 18.72 -8.76 1.04
CA MET A 407 17.50 -8.36 1.75
C MET A 407 16.90 -7.08 1.18
N HIS A 408 17.75 -6.14 0.76
CA HIS A 408 17.38 -4.89 0.10
C HIS A 408 17.52 -5.02 -1.42
N TRP A 409 16.56 -4.47 -2.15
CA TRP A 409 16.46 -4.63 -3.61
C TRP A 409 16.93 -3.37 -4.34
N CYS A 410 17.47 -3.55 -5.54
CA CYS A 410 17.85 -2.45 -6.42
C CYS A 410 16.60 -1.88 -7.11
N PHE A 411 15.85 -1.04 -6.42
CA PHE A 411 14.68 -0.39 -7.01
C PHE A 411 15.06 0.56 -8.16
N ASP A 412 16.31 1.02 -8.27
CA ASP A 412 16.77 1.80 -9.44
C ASP A 412 16.63 0.99 -10.73
N THR A 413 16.64 -0.34 -10.59
CA THR A 413 16.55 -1.30 -11.68
C THR A 413 15.12 -1.82 -11.87
N MET A 414 14.43 -2.20 -10.80
CA MET A 414 13.14 -2.89 -10.87
C MET A 414 11.95 -2.03 -10.41
N GLY A 415 12.19 -0.83 -9.90
CA GLY A 415 11.18 -0.01 -9.24
C GLY A 415 10.07 0.43 -10.18
N GLY A 416 10.40 0.73 -11.45
CA GLY A 416 9.39 0.99 -12.47
C GLY A 416 8.37 -0.14 -12.57
N ARG A 417 8.84 -1.39 -12.57
CA ARG A 417 7.99 -2.59 -12.64
C ARG A 417 7.13 -2.77 -11.39
N VAL A 418 7.71 -2.59 -10.19
CA VAL A 418 6.97 -2.67 -8.92
C VAL A 418 5.88 -1.60 -8.83
N VAL A 419 6.21 -0.35 -9.15
CA VAL A 419 5.26 0.77 -9.13
C VAL A 419 4.14 0.58 -10.15
N ALA A 420 4.45 0.09 -11.35
CA ALA A 420 3.42 -0.23 -12.35
C ALA A 420 2.48 -1.35 -11.85
N GLY A 421 3.02 -2.40 -11.23
CA GLY A 421 2.23 -3.46 -10.62
C GLY A 421 1.29 -2.94 -9.54
N ILE A 422 1.79 -2.13 -8.60
CA ILE A 422 0.96 -1.50 -7.55
C ILE A 422 -0.13 -0.63 -8.19
N SER A 423 0.24 0.22 -9.14
CA SER A 423 -0.70 1.13 -9.79
C SER A 423 -1.79 0.39 -10.55
N CYS A 424 -1.45 -0.64 -11.31
CA CYS A 424 -2.40 -1.51 -12.02
C CYS A 424 -3.40 -2.17 -11.05
N LEU A 425 -2.93 -2.68 -9.90
CA LEU A 425 -3.83 -3.26 -8.90
C LEU A 425 -4.78 -2.22 -8.28
N LEU A 426 -4.29 -1.00 -8.04
CA LEU A 426 -5.14 0.10 -7.57
C LEU A 426 -6.13 0.54 -8.65
N GLU A 427 -5.76 0.53 -9.94
CA GLU A 427 -6.69 0.79 -11.04
C GLU A 427 -7.83 -0.23 -11.05
N CYS A 428 -7.55 -1.52 -10.85
CA CYS A 428 -8.58 -2.56 -10.70
C CYS A 428 -9.58 -2.22 -9.57
N ALA A 429 -9.12 -1.62 -8.47
CA ALA A 429 -9.97 -1.30 -7.34
C ALA A 429 -10.78 -0.01 -7.56
N TYR A 430 -10.20 1.04 -8.15
CA TYR A 430 -10.77 2.38 -8.12
C TYR A 430 -11.33 2.87 -9.45
N ASN A 431 -10.83 2.42 -10.60
CA ASN A 431 -11.23 2.98 -11.90
C ASN A 431 -12.46 2.30 -12.53
N HIS A 432 -12.97 1.22 -11.93
CA HIS A 432 -14.05 0.39 -12.48
C HIS A 432 -15.30 0.44 -11.61
N ASP A 433 -16.03 1.56 -11.65
CA ASP A 433 -17.15 1.80 -10.73
C ASP A 433 -18.33 0.84 -10.88
N ASN A 434 -18.55 0.31 -12.08
CA ASN A 434 -19.69 -0.56 -12.38
C ASN A 434 -19.39 -2.05 -12.16
N GLU A 435 -18.12 -2.43 -11.99
CA GLU A 435 -17.73 -3.84 -11.96
C GLU A 435 -16.71 -4.11 -10.85
N LYS A 436 -17.23 -4.24 -9.62
CA LYS A 436 -16.42 -4.50 -8.42
C LYS A 436 -16.61 -5.93 -7.90
N SER A 437 -17.00 -6.85 -8.79
CA SER A 437 -17.22 -8.25 -8.43
C SER A 437 -15.91 -8.93 -8.04
N ALA A 438 -16.00 -9.93 -7.15
CA ALA A 438 -14.83 -10.73 -6.76
C ALA A 438 -14.14 -11.39 -7.96
N SER A 439 -14.91 -11.81 -8.97
CA SER A 439 -14.40 -12.39 -10.21
C SER A 439 -13.60 -11.38 -11.02
N PHE A 440 -14.14 -10.16 -11.20
CA PHE A 440 -13.45 -9.08 -11.91
C PHE A 440 -12.12 -8.74 -11.22
N LEU A 441 -12.13 -8.50 -9.91
CA LEU A 441 -10.92 -8.18 -9.15
C LEU A 441 -9.86 -9.28 -9.29
N ARG A 442 -10.27 -10.55 -9.25
CA ARG A 442 -9.35 -11.69 -9.45
C ARG A 442 -8.73 -11.67 -10.85
N GLN A 443 -9.54 -11.48 -11.88
CA GLN A 443 -9.05 -11.45 -13.26
C GLN A 443 -8.11 -10.27 -13.50
N CYS A 444 -8.50 -9.08 -13.05
CA CYS A 444 -7.69 -7.86 -13.18
C CYS A 444 -6.37 -7.98 -12.40
N GLN A 445 -6.40 -8.50 -11.16
CA GLN A 445 -5.18 -8.78 -10.39
C GLN A 445 -4.23 -9.75 -11.11
N ASN A 446 -4.77 -10.83 -11.68
CA ASN A 446 -3.96 -11.81 -12.42
C ASN A 446 -3.31 -11.17 -13.64
N GLN A 447 -4.03 -10.32 -14.37
CA GLN A 447 -3.49 -9.60 -15.53
C GLN A 447 -2.39 -8.61 -15.12
N CYS A 448 -2.59 -7.85 -14.04
CA CYS A 448 -1.57 -6.94 -13.51
C CYS A 448 -0.30 -7.69 -13.09
N ASN A 449 -0.44 -8.81 -12.36
CA ASN A 449 0.70 -9.63 -11.94
C ASN A 449 1.38 -10.32 -13.13
N GLN A 450 0.62 -10.80 -14.12
CA GLN A 450 1.22 -11.35 -15.34
C GLN A 450 2.04 -10.28 -16.06
N ARG A 451 1.50 -9.07 -16.23
CA ARG A 451 2.18 -7.98 -16.95
C ARG A 451 3.40 -7.44 -16.21
N HIS A 452 3.30 -7.28 -14.89
CA HIS A 452 4.31 -6.55 -14.11
C HIS A 452 5.07 -7.39 -13.09
N MET A 453 4.62 -8.58 -12.72
CA MET A 453 5.32 -9.44 -11.75
C MET A 453 5.84 -10.75 -12.35
N ASP A 454 5.57 -11.03 -13.63
CA ASP A 454 6.08 -12.21 -14.34
C ASP A 454 7.02 -11.82 -15.48
N ILE A 455 8.31 -12.11 -15.38
CA ILE A 455 9.31 -11.72 -16.39
C ILE A 455 9.11 -12.41 -17.74
N SER A 456 8.32 -13.49 -17.79
CA SER A 456 8.03 -14.22 -19.03
C SER A 456 6.99 -13.52 -19.89
N SER A 457 6.25 -12.54 -19.34
CA SER A 457 5.30 -11.77 -20.13
C SER A 457 6.04 -10.81 -21.06
N SER A 458 5.85 -11.01 -22.37
CA SER A 458 6.55 -10.35 -23.47
C SER A 458 6.08 -8.92 -23.75
N VAL A 459 5.61 -8.18 -22.75
CA VAL A 459 4.75 -7.01 -22.98
C VAL A 459 5.50 -5.72 -23.36
N TYR A 460 6.83 -5.72 -23.49
CA TYR A 460 7.59 -4.49 -23.82
C TYR A 460 8.76 -4.70 -24.77
#